data_AF-A0A9P0JJ70-F1
#
_entry.id   AF-A0A9P0JJ70-F1
#
_cell.length_a   1.000
_cell.length_b   1.000
_cell.length_c   1.000
_cell.angle_alpha   90.00
_cell.angle_beta   90.00
_cell.angle_gamma   90.00
#
_symmetry.space_group_name_H-M   'P 1'
#
loop_
_entity.id
_entity.type
_entity.pdbx_description
1 polymer ?
#
loop_
_entity_poly.entity_id
_entity_poly.type
_entity_poly.pdbx_seq_one_letter_code
_entity_poly.pdbx_strand_id
1 'polypeptide(L)' 'MERDPGPCRGYFVKYYYDKTTRRCEQFAFGGCQGNGNRFSSQEECEQICLTHEESKPNITTSGTLHSFKNGI' A
#
# COMPACT_ATOMS: atom_id res chain seq x y z
N MET A 1 7.11 5.23 -0.39
CA MET A 1 6.97 6.26 -1.44
C MET A 1 6.01 7.24 -0.85
N GLU A 2 6.48 8.45 -0.61
CA GLU A 2 5.68 9.48 0.04
C GLU A 2 4.68 10.10 -0.95
N ARG A 3 3.73 10.89 -0.42
CA ARG A 3 2.89 11.76 -1.24
C ARG A 3 3.75 12.81 -1.97
N ASP A 4 3.40 13.12 -3.21
CA ASP A 4 4.08 14.14 -4.02
C ASP A 4 3.08 15.05 -4.74
N PRO A 5 2.94 16.31 -4.29
CA PRO A 5 2.06 17.30 -4.93
C PRO A 5 2.47 17.68 -6.35
N GLY A 6 3.74 17.50 -6.73
CA GLY A 6 4.30 18.07 -7.95
C GLY A 6 4.41 19.60 -7.93
N PRO A 7 4.93 20.23 -9.01
CA PRO A 7 5.24 21.66 -9.03
C PRO A 7 4.05 22.56 -9.40
N CYS A 8 2.98 21.98 -9.96
CA CYS A 8 1.80 22.74 -10.34
C CYS A 8 0.99 23.19 -9.11
N ARG A 9 0.19 24.26 -9.27
CA ARG A 9 -0.55 24.92 -8.18
C ARG A 9 -2.06 24.68 -8.22
N GLY A 10 -2.49 23.61 -8.89
CA GLY A 10 -3.88 23.16 -8.81
C GLY A 10 -4.19 22.57 -7.44
N TYR A 11 -5.48 22.36 -7.16
CA TYR A 11 -5.94 21.72 -5.94
C TYR A 11 -6.84 20.55 -6.31
N PHE A 12 -6.24 19.36 -6.42
CA PHE A 12 -6.95 18.13 -6.71
C PHE A 12 -6.82 17.20 -5.51
N VAL A 13 -7.94 16.89 -4.86
CA VAL A 13 -7.96 15.89 -3.78
C VAL A 13 -7.68 14.52 -4.39
N LYS A 14 -6.63 13.87 -3.91
CA LYS A 14 -6.22 12.52 -4.28
C LYS A 14 -5.89 11.73 -3.03
N TYR A 15 -5.76 10.42 -3.17
CA TYR A 15 -5.38 9.53 -2.08
C TYR A 15 -3.95 9.03 -2.28
N TYR A 16 -3.20 8.87 -1.20
CA TYR A 16 -1.90 8.21 -1.20
C TYR A 16 -1.86 7.18 -0.06
N TYR A 17 -1.06 6.14 -0.23
CA TYR A 17 -0.83 5.18 0.83
C TYR A 17 0.29 5.66 1.77
N ASP A 18 -0.04 5.87 3.03
CA ASP A 18 0.90 6.17 4.10
C ASP A 18 1.37 4.85 4.74
N LYS A 19 2.66 4.54 4.57
CA LYS A 19 3.26 3.31 5.09
C LYS A 19 3.44 3.32 6.61
N THR A 20 3.45 4.50 7.23
CA THR A 20 3.61 4.69 8.67
C THR A 20 2.32 4.37 9.38
N THR A 21 1.20 4.92 8.89
CA THR A 21 -0.14 4.65 9.46
C THR A 21 -0.77 3.39 8.89
N ARG A 22 -0.24 2.87 7.77
CA ARG A 22 -0.81 1.79 6.96
C ARG A 22 -2.22 2.12 6.47
N ARG A 23 -2.45 3.36 6.07
CA ARG A 23 -3.76 3.84 5.60
C ARG A 23 -3.64 4.58 4.28
N CYS A 24 -4.74 4.59 3.55
CA CYS A 24 -4.93 5.50 2.42
C CYS A 24 -5.46 6.84 2.95
N GLU A 25 -4.69 7.90 2.76
CA GLU A 25 -5.00 9.23 3.28
C GLU A 25 -5.10 10.24 2.13
N GLN A 26 -5.91 11.29 2.33
CA GLN A 26 -6.08 12.33 1.32
C GLN A 26 -4.88 13.29 1.29
N PHE A 27 -4.55 13.80 0.10
CA PHE A 27 -3.60 14.89 -0.08
C PHE A 27 -3.99 15.78 -1.27
N ALA A 28 -3.45 17.00 -1.28
CA ALA A 28 -3.58 17.93 -2.41
C ALA A 28 -2.52 17.65 -3.47
N PHE A 29 -2.96 17.23 -4.66
CA PHE A 29 -2.13 17.12 -5.84
C PHE A 29 -2.20 18.40 -6.68
N GLY A 30 -1.05 18.88 -7.11
CA GLY A 30 -0.88 20.12 -7.88
C GLY A 30 -1.38 20.04 -9.32
N GLY A 31 -1.64 18.84 -9.84
CA GLY A 31 -2.20 18.64 -11.19
C GLY A 31 -1.18 18.29 -12.27
N CYS A 32 0.12 18.24 -11.96
CA CYS A 32 1.13 17.77 -12.90
C CYS A 32 2.32 17.10 -12.20
N GLN A 33 3.03 16.23 -12.92
CA GLN A 33 4.15 15.43 -12.42
C GLN A 33 3.78 14.66 -11.14
N GLY A 34 4.65 14.72 -10.12
CA GLY A 34 4.53 13.92 -8.93
C GLY A 34 4.91 12.47 -9.21
N ASN A 35 4.22 11.56 -8.53
CA ASN A 35 4.65 10.18 -8.46
C ASN A 35 3.45 9.20 -8.49
N GLY A 36 3.71 7.89 -8.58
CA GLY A 36 2.69 6.85 -8.71
C GLY A 36 1.91 6.50 -7.43
N ASN A 37 2.30 6.99 -6.25
CA ASN A 37 1.52 6.82 -5.01
C ASN A 37 0.40 7.87 -4.96
N ARG A 38 -0.52 7.80 -5.92
CA ARG A 38 -1.59 8.76 -6.12
C ARG A 38 -2.78 8.11 -6.81
N PHE A 39 -3.89 8.04 -6.10
CA PHE A 39 -5.12 7.37 -6.53
C PHE A 39 -6.29 8.34 -6.54
N SER A 40 -7.30 8.06 -7.36
CA SER A 40 -8.48 8.92 -7.51
C SER A 40 -9.56 8.63 -6.48
N SER A 41 -9.55 7.45 -5.86
CA SER A 41 -10.46 7.10 -4.76
C SER A 41 -9.71 6.38 -3.62
N GLN A 42 -10.39 6.31 -2.46
CA GLN A 42 -9.87 5.58 -1.31
C GLN A 42 -9.81 4.08 -1.61
N GLU A 43 -10.85 3.55 -2.25
CA GLU A 43 -10.98 2.13 -2.59
C GLU A 43 -9.87 1.70 -3.56
N GLU A 44 -9.56 2.51 -4.58
CA GLU A 44 -8.46 2.24 -5.51
C GLU A 44 -7.12 2.13 -4.76
N CYS A 45 -6.86 3.08 -3.84
CA CYS A 45 -5.66 3.06 -3.02
C CYS A 45 -5.59 1.81 -2.13
N GLU A 46 -6.69 1.48 -1.44
CA GLU A 46 -6.77 0.34 -0.53
C GLU A 46 -6.62 -0.99 -1.28
N GLN A 47 -7.29 -1.14 -2.41
CA GLN A 47 -7.19 -2.31 -3.27
C GLN A 47 -5.76 -2.55 -3.77
N ILE A 48 -5.00 -1.49 -4.07
CA ILE A 48 -3.63 -1.61 -4.58
C ILE A 48 -2.61 -1.76 -3.44
N CYS A 49 -2.82 -1.13 -2.29
CA CYS A 49 -1.78 -1.04 -1.27
C CYS A 49 -2.00 -1.96 -0.07
N LEU A 50 -3.25 -2.21 0.33
CA LEU A 50 -3.56 -3.06 1.49
C LEU A 50 -3.61 -4.54 1.12
N THR A 51 -4.15 -4.89 -0.05
CA THR A 51 -4.20 -6.29 -0.52
C THR A 51 -2.79 -6.87 -0.73
N HIS A 52 -1.83 -6.03 -1.10
CA HIS A 52 -0.44 -6.44 -1.29
C HIS A 52 0.31 -6.66 0.03
N GLU A 53 -0.08 -6.01 1.14
CA GLU A 53 0.57 -6.24 2.45
C GLU A 53 0.12 -7.55 3.11
N GLU A 54 -1.10 -8.02 2.84
CA GLU A 54 -1.59 -9.35 3.26
C GLU A 54 -0.89 -10.51 2.52
N SER A 55 -0.28 -10.22 1.36
CA SER A 55 0.46 -11.20 0.56
C SER A 55 1.90 -11.44 1.04
N LYS A 56 2.37 -10.74 2.07
CA LYS A 56 3.62 -11.10 2.74
C LYS A 56 3.34 -12.32 3.62
N PRO A 57 3.77 -13.55 3.26
CA PRO A 57 3.73 -14.63 4.22
C PRO A 57 4.51 -14.18 5.44
N ASN A 58 3.85 -14.14 6.61
CA ASN A 58 4.52 -14.00 7.89
C ASN A 58 5.44 -15.22 8.07
N ILE A 59 6.66 -15.16 7.51
CA ILE A 59 7.74 -16.06 7.90
C ILE A 59 8.28 -15.51 9.23
N THR A 60 7.50 -15.71 10.28
CA THR A 60 7.95 -15.61 11.66
C THR A 60 7.26 -16.73 12.43
N THR A 61 7.93 -17.88 12.39
CA THR A 61 8.07 -18.80 13.52
C THR A 61 6.81 -19.04 14.38
N SER A 62 5.82 -19.74 13.82
CA SER A 62 4.92 -20.58 14.61
C SER A 62 4.38 -21.70 13.73
N GLY A 63 5.14 -22.78 13.59
CA GLY A 63 4.70 -23.96 12.83
C GLY A 63 5.80 -24.81 12.19
N THR A 64 6.90 -25.10 12.89
CA THR A 64 7.63 -26.36 12.66
C THR A 64 7.04 -27.34 13.68
N LEU A 65 6.14 -28.25 13.28
CA LEU A 65 6.53 -29.57 12.81
C LEU A 65 5.39 -30.18 11.96
N HIS A 66 5.52 -30.17 10.64
CA HIS A 66 4.87 -31.19 9.79
C HIS A 66 5.90 -31.75 8.80
N SER A 67 6.77 -32.58 9.35
CA SER A 67 7.35 -33.76 8.70
C SER A 67 7.37 -34.80 9.83
N PHE A 68 6.81 -36.00 9.68
CA PHE A 68 7.08 -36.95 8.61
C PHE A 68 5.83 -37.73 8.21
N LYS A 69 5.67 -37.91 6.89
CA LYS A 69 4.90 -39.03 6.32
C LYS A 69 5.82 -40.25 6.25
N ASN A 70 5.25 -41.41 6.57
CA ASN A 70 5.63 -42.80 6.21
C ASN A 70 6.56 -43.59 7.16
N GLY A 71 6.12 -44.77 7.57
CA GLY A 71 7.01 -45.92 7.78
C GLY A 71 6.53 -47.00 8.76
N ILE A 72 6.03 -48.10 8.19
CA ILE A 72 5.73 -49.46 8.76
C ILE A 72 4.35 -49.64 9.38
#